data_AF-A0A1I7FAR6-F1
#
_entry.id   AF-A0A1I7FAR6-F1
#
_cell.length_a   1.000
_cell.length_b   1.000
_cell.length_c   1.000
_cell.angle_alpha   90.00
_cell.angle_beta   90.00
_cell.angle_gamma   90.00
#
_symmetry.space_group_name_H-M   'P 1'
#
loop_
_entity.id
_entity.type
_entity.pdbx_description
1 polymer ?
#
loop_
_entity_poly.entity_id
_entity_poly.type
_entity_poly.pdbx_seq_one_letter_code
_entity_poly.pdbx_strand_id
1 'polypeptide(L)'
;MINTIKNWIEKIKSSSIVKPFIATKNWLHENVIKRKLIIFSALLTIWLSLLLGAIYSPQRQTYSDEELKTKQTYTNGTGEIKLTSQTYSAKTGIIVLQFETKDETSSVDRGIDTKRLNWKLYAQHKTADTVMEVVPIIDNKISVIIQNVPEDFGAYAIDITNKTVATSSIDVDIASSSDDEETSASQTQSSDDDDDNVVQFMITTQNSQLKKETIKEVSREEFTLSEIKKEETFQNNQIKKLNKSIAQLKASIEDDESRKASLSTESQYLTGDDLEANQKDIATIDSNIESKNQSIETANTNIEKLEEKLETLAKKKAAVKDGTFEFSNPIETIEMD
;
A
#
# COMPACT_ATOMS: atom_id res chain seq x y z
N MET A 1 -34.99 -41.62 -57.56
CA MET A 1 -34.02 -41.04 -56.59
C MET A 1 -33.23 -39.85 -57.13
N ILE A 2 -32.72 -39.87 -58.36
CA ILE A 2 -31.93 -38.75 -58.91
C ILE A 2 -32.78 -37.47 -59.12
N ASN A 3 -34.02 -37.61 -59.60
CA ASN A 3 -34.90 -36.46 -59.85
C ASN A 3 -35.40 -35.77 -58.57
N THR A 4 -35.55 -36.50 -57.46
CA THR A 4 -35.94 -35.94 -56.17
C THR A 4 -34.83 -35.11 -55.53
N ILE A 5 -33.57 -35.52 -55.70
CA ILE A 5 -32.39 -34.78 -55.23
C ILE A 5 -32.20 -33.49 -56.04
N LYS A 6 -32.39 -33.55 -57.37
CA LYS A 6 -32.35 -32.35 -58.23
C LYS A 6 -33.39 -31.31 -57.84
N ASN A 7 -34.64 -31.72 -57.63
CA ASN A 7 -35.70 -30.81 -57.21
C ASN A 7 -35.44 -30.19 -55.83
N TRP A 8 -34.82 -30.93 -54.91
CA TRP A 8 -34.47 -30.42 -53.58
C TRP A 8 -33.35 -29.37 -53.65
N ILE A 9 -32.34 -29.60 -54.49
CA ILE A 9 -31.25 -28.64 -54.75
C ILE A 9 -31.79 -27.36 -55.42
N GLU A 10 -32.74 -27.48 -56.35
CA GLU A 10 -33.41 -26.32 -56.96
C GLU A 10 -34.26 -25.53 -55.97
N LYS A 11 -34.93 -26.23 -55.04
CA LYS A 11 -35.71 -25.59 -53.96
C LYS A 11 -34.83 -24.84 -52.95
N ILE A 12 -33.63 -25.37 -52.66
CA ILE A 12 -32.65 -24.69 -51.80
C ILE A 12 -32.02 -23.49 -52.51
N LYS A 13 -31.68 -23.62 -53.80
CA LYS A 13 -31.15 -22.50 -54.61
C LYS A 13 -32.16 -21.36 -54.82
N SER A 14 -33.47 -21.67 -54.80
CA SER A 14 -34.54 -20.69 -54.97
C SER A 14 -35.02 -20.04 -53.65
N SER A 15 -34.49 -20.48 -52.50
CA SER A 15 -34.81 -19.90 -51.19
C SER A 15 -34.28 -18.47 -51.05
N SER A 16 -35.11 -17.59 -50.48
CA SER A 16 -34.80 -16.16 -50.26
C SER A 16 -33.52 -15.95 -49.43
N ILE A 17 -33.16 -16.91 -48.58
CA ILE A 17 -32.01 -16.85 -47.67
C ILE A 17 -30.70 -17.20 -48.41
N VAL A 18 -30.75 -18.07 -49.42
CA VAL A 18 -29.56 -18.61 -50.11
C VAL A 18 -29.24 -17.82 -51.38
N LYS A 19 -30.24 -17.19 -52.00
CA LYS A 19 -30.09 -16.29 -53.15
C LYS A 19 -29.02 -15.21 -52.95
N PRO A 20 -28.98 -14.44 -51.85
CA PRO A 20 -27.94 -13.43 -51.66
C PRO A 20 -26.54 -14.08 -51.60
N PHE A 21 -26.39 -15.22 -50.93
CA PHE A 21 -25.10 -15.92 -50.82
C PHE A 21 -24.59 -16.45 -52.17
N ILE A 22 -25.48 -16.99 -53.01
CA ILE A 22 -25.15 -17.43 -54.37
C ILE A 22 -24.79 -16.24 -55.26
N ALA A 23 -25.54 -15.14 -55.16
CA ALA A 23 -25.25 -13.92 -55.91
C ALA A 23 -23.88 -13.31 -55.51
N THR A 24 -23.58 -13.24 -54.21
CA THR A 24 -22.28 -12.79 -53.72
C THR A 24 -21.16 -13.72 -54.18
N LYS A 25 -21.37 -15.05 -54.14
CA LYS A 25 -20.39 -16.03 -54.63
C LYS A 25 -20.11 -15.89 -56.12
N ASN A 26 -21.15 -15.76 -56.94
CA ASN A 26 -21.00 -15.60 -58.39
C ASN A 26 -20.30 -14.26 -58.71
N TRP A 27 -20.69 -13.18 -58.03
CA TRP A 27 -20.04 -11.87 -58.18
C TRP A 27 -18.56 -11.90 -57.79
N LEU A 28 -18.19 -12.61 -56.71
CA LEU A 28 -16.80 -12.85 -56.31
C LEU A 28 -16.05 -13.74 -57.32
N HIS A 29 -16.73 -14.65 -57.99
CA HIS A 29 -16.15 -15.53 -59.01
C HIS A 29 -15.78 -14.75 -60.27
N GLU A 30 -16.70 -13.89 -60.73
CA GLU A 30 -16.54 -13.02 -61.91
C GLU A 30 -15.51 -11.91 -61.68
N ASN A 31 -15.46 -11.32 -60.47
CA ASN A 31 -14.55 -10.22 -60.14
C ASN A 31 -13.28 -10.72 -59.45
N VAL A 32 -12.39 -11.36 -60.22
CA VAL A 32 -11.15 -12.00 -59.69
C VAL A 32 -10.27 -11.03 -58.89
N ILE A 33 -10.11 -9.77 -59.33
CA ILE A 33 -9.31 -8.77 -58.62
C ILE A 33 -9.96 -8.36 -57.30
N LYS A 34 -11.27 -8.11 -57.29
CA LYS A 34 -12.02 -7.73 -56.09
C LYS A 34 -12.05 -8.85 -55.06
N ARG A 35 -12.16 -10.12 -55.51
CA ARG A 35 -12.03 -11.30 -54.63
C ARG A 35 -10.69 -11.32 -53.90
N LYS A 36 -9.59 -11.16 -54.63
CA LYS A 36 -8.24 -11.12 -54.04
C LYS A 36 -8.11 -9.95 -53.05
N LEU A 37 -8.65 -8.79 -53.38
CA LEU A 37 -8.66 -7.61 -52.52
C LEU A 37 -9.46 -7.83 -51.24
N ILE A 38 -10.66 -8.43 -51.32
CA ILE A 38 -11.50 -8.74 -50.15
C ILE A 38 -10.81 -9.76 -49.24
N ILE A 39 -10.25 -10.84 -49.81
CA ILE A 39 -9.52 -11.85 -49.03
C ILE A 39 -8.31 -11.21 -48.35
N PHE A 40 -7.55 -10.40 -49.08
CA PHE A 40 -6.40 -9.69 -48.52
C PHE A 40 -6.81 -8.72 -47.40
N SER A 41 -7.88 -7.94 -47.61
CA SER A 41 -8.41 -7.02 -46.60
C SER A 41 -8.88 -7.77 -45.35
N ALA A 42 -9.58 -8.90 -45.50
CA ALA A 42 -9.98 -9.74 -44.38
C ALA A 42 -8.79 -10.34 -43.63
N LEU A 43 -7.73 -10.73 -44.34
CA LEU A 43 -6.50 -11.24 -43.72
C LEU A 43 -5.76 -10.12 -42.97
N LEU A 44 -5.73 -8.92 -43.55
CA LEU A 44 -5.14 -7.73 -42.95
C LEU A 44 -5.89 -7.32 -41.67
N THR A 45 -7.23 -7.35 -41.66
CA THR A 45 -8.01 -7.03 -40.46
C THR A 45 -7.80 -8.04 -39.34
N ILE A 46 -7.67 -9.33 -39.67
CA ILE A 46 -7.30 -10.38 -38.68
C ILE A 46 -5.89 -10.11 -38.13
N TRP A 47 -4.93 -9.76 -38.97
CA TRP A 47 -3.58 -9.40 -38.54
C TRP A 47 -3.55 -8.15 -37.65
N LEU A 48 -4.30 -7.10 -38.02
CA LEU A 48 -4.42 -5.89 -37.21
C LEU A 48 -5.07 -6.19 -35.85
N SER A 49 -6.11 -7.04 -35.85
CA SER A 49 -6.79 -7.52 -34.64
C SER A 49 -5.82 -8.26 -33.72
N LEU A 50 -5.00 -9.18 -34.25
CA LEU A 50 -3.97 -9.89 -33.48
C LEU A 50 -2.91 -8.95 -32.92
N LEU A 51 -2.48 -7.95 -33.71
CA LEU A 51 -1.47 -6.98 -33.30
C LEU A 51 -2.01 -6.06 -32.21
N LEU A 52 -3.25 -5.58 -32.34
CA LEU A 52 -3.95 -4.84 -31.28
C LEU A 52 -4.11 -5.73 -30.04
N GLY A 53 -4.50 -6.99 -30.21
CA GLY A 53 -4.59 -7.97 -29.13
C GLY A 53 -3.26 -8.19 -28.39
N ALA A 54 -2.14 -8.18 -29.10
CA ALA A 54 -0.80 -8.27 -28.50
C ALA A 54 -0.40 -6.98 -27.77
N ILE A 55 -0.73 -5.80 -28.31
CA ILE A 55 -0.44 -4.50 -27.67
C ILE A 55 -1.28 -4.31 -26.40
N TYR A 56 -2.56 -4.70 -26.42
CA TYR A 56 -3.48 -4.55 -25.29
C TYR A 56 -3.54 -5.78 -24.39
N SER A 57 -2.83 -6.86 -24.72
CA SER A 57 -2.72 -8.00 -23.82
C SER A 57 -2.10 -7.52 -22.51
N PRO A 58 -2.64 -7.91 -21.35
CA PRO A 58 -1.97 -7.72 -20.08
C PRO A 58 -0.55 -8.30 -20.18
N GLN A 59 0.44 -7.56 -19.67
CA GLN A 59 1.79 -8.09 -19.51
C GLN A 59 1.69 -9.35 -18.63
N ARG A 60 2.40 -10.42 -19.01
CA ARG A 60 2.47 -11.62 -18.18
C ARG A 60 3.04 -11.22 -16.83
N GLN A 61 2.26 -11.33 -15.76
CA GLN A 61 2.76 -11.20 -14.40
C GLN A 61 3.61 -12.44 -14.11
N THR A 62 4.90 -12.24 -13.95
CA THR A 62 5.84 -13.31 -13.58
C THR A 62 5.85 -13.61 -12.08
N TYR A 63 5.31 -12.69 -11.27
CA TYR A 63 5.21 -12.80 -9.81
C TYR A 63 3.74 -12.86 -9.39
N SER A 64 3.47 -13.69 -8.38
CA SER A 64 2.18 -13.83 -7.73
C SER A 64 1.86 -12.62 -6.84
N ASP A 65 0.57 -12.39 -6.57
CA ASP A 65 0.13 -11.38 -5.61
C ASP A 65 0.71 -11.62 -4.19
N GLU A 66 1.07 -12.87 -3.87
CA GLU A 66 1.69 -13.22 -2.61
C GLU A 66 3.14 -12.76 -2.51
N GLU A 67 3.90 -12.90 -3.60
CA GLU A 67 5.28 -12.41 -3.70
C GLU A 67 5.34 -10.87 -3.72
N LEU A 68 4.27 -10.22 -4.19
CA LEU A 68 4.14 -8.76 -4.21
C LEU A 68 3.41 -8.20 -2.97
N LYS A 69 3.25 -9.00 -1.91
CA LYS A 69 2.65 -8.54 -0.64
C LYS A 69 3.45 -7.37 -0.08
N THR A 70 2.74 -6.28 0.18
CA THR A 70 3.31 -5.07 0.78
C THR A 70 3.17 -5.01 2.29
N LYS A 71 2.56 -6.01 2.92
CA LYS A 71 2.51 -6.15 4.37
C LYS A 71 3.04 -7.52 4.75
N GLN A 72 4.02 -7.55 5.64
CA GLN A 72 4.61 -8.77 6.17
C GLN A 72 4.61 -8.71 7.70
N THR A 73 4.43 -9.86 8.34
CA THR A 73 4.46 -10.02 9.79
C THR A 73 5.60 -10.96 10.13
N TYR A 74 6.38 -10.60 11.14
CA TYR A 74 7.50 -11.42 11.61
C TYR A 74 6.98 -12.69 12.29
N THR A 75 7.56 -13.83 11.96
CA THR A 75 7.13 -15.17 12.41
C THR A 75 7.18 -15.33 13.93
N ASN A 76 8.17 -14.70 14.57
CA ASN A 76 8.36 -14.72 16.02
C ASN A 76 7.45 -13.75 16.79
N GLY A 77 6.51 -13.09 16.10
CA GLY A 77 5.54 -12.19 16.72
C GLY A 77 6.13 -10.86 17.20
N THR A 78 7.35 -10.50 16.80
CA THR A 78 8.02 -9.26 17.24
C THR A 78 7.48 -7.99 16.59
N GLY A 79 6.72 -8.11 15.50
CA GLY A 79 6.09 -6.96 14.87
C GLY A 79 5.59 -7.19 13.45
N GLU A 80 5.24 -6.10 12.80
CA GLU A 80 4.91 -6.06 11.37
C GLU A 80 5.65 -4.92 10.66
N ILE A 81 5.87 -5.12 9.36
CA ILE A 81 6.43 -4.11 8.47
C ILE A 81 5.60 -4.05 7.18
N LYS A 82 5.33 -2.84 6.74
CA LYS A 82 4.47 -2.56 5.59
C LYS A 82 5.15 -1.59 4.64
N LEU A 83 5.32 -2.00 3.39
CA LEU A 83 5.72 -1.17 2.27
C LEU A 83 4.54 -0.30 1.80
N THR A 84 4.51 0.96 2.19
CA THR A 84 3.41 1.89 1.92
C THR A 84 3.54 2.64 0.61
N SER A 85 4.75 2.78 0.08
CA SER A 85 5.00 3.45 -1.20
C SER A 85 6.20 2.88 -1.91
N GLN A 86 6.09 2.82 -3.24
CA GLN A 86 7.17 2.42 -4.14
C GLN A 86 7.16 3.40 -5.32
N THR A 87 8.26 4.09 -5.55
CA THR A 87 8.42 5.02 -6.66
C THR A 87 9.73 4.77 -7.36
N TYR A 88 9.68 4.65 -8.68
CA TYR A 88 10.86 4.48 -9.53
C TYR A 88 10.97 5.62 -10.52
N SER A 89 12.20 6.11 -10.70
CA SER A 89 12.54 7.07 -11.73
C SER A 89 13.55 6.51 -12.72
N ALA A 90 13.08 6.16 -13.92
CA ALA A 90 13.93 5.70 -15.01
C ALA A 90 15.00 6.74 -15.41
N LYS A 91 14.66 8.03 -15.30
CA LYS A 91 15.55 9.13 -15.71
C LYS A 91 16.78 9.27 -14.80
N THR A 92 16.61 9.05 -13.50
CA THR A 92 17.68 9.23 -12.51
C THR A 92 18.19 7.92 -11.94
N GLY A 93 17.56 6.78 -12.27
CA GLY A 93 17.94 5.48 -11.74
C GLY A 93 17.73 5.38 -10.23
N ILE A 94 16.68 6.03 -9.70
CA ILE A 94 16.39 6.06 -8.27
C ILE A 94 15.08 5.31 -7.99
N ILE A 95 15.11 4.39 -7.03
CA ILE A 95 13.94 3.84 -6.38
C ILE A 95 13.81 4.46 -4.98
N VAL A 96 12.61 4.89 -4.62
CA VAL A 96 12.25 5.33 -3.27
C VAL A 96 11.16 4.42 -2.74
N LEU A 97 11.43 3.85 -1.58
CA LEU A 97 10.52 2.98 -0.85
C LEU A 97 10.18 3.60 0.49
N GLN A 98 8.94 3.44 0.92
CA GLN A 98 8.46 3.92 2.22
C GLN A 98 7.93 2.74 3.02
N PHE A 99 8.48 2.52 4.20
CA PHE A 99 8.09 1.45 5.10
C PHE A 99 7.46 2.03 6.36
N GLU A 100 6.41 1.38 6.84
CA GLU A 100 5.84 1.58 8.17
C GLU A 100 6.07 0.32 9.01
N THR A 101 6.52 0.49 10.26
CA THR A 101 6.75 -0.62 11.19
C THR A 101 5.83 -0.51 12.40
N LYS A 102 5.48 -1.65 12.98
CA LYS A 102 4.80 -1.72 14.28
C LYS A 102 5.54 -2.73 15.15
N ASP A 103 5.95 -2.29 16.33
CA ASP A 103 6.54 -3.15 17.34
C ASP A 103 5.42 -3.76 18.19
N GLU A 104 5.40 -5.09 18.29
CA GLU A 104 4.42 -5.83 19.12
C GLU A 104 5.05 -6.31 20.44
N THR A 105 6.34 -6.05 20.65
CA THR A 105 7.06 -6.43 21.89
C THR A 105 6.96 -5.38 23.00
N SER A 106 6.49 -4.18 22.66
CA SER A 106 6.34 -3.05 23.58
C SER A 106 4.89 -2.61 23.67
N SER A 107 4.45 -2.21 24.88
CA SER A 107 3.18 -1.53 25.07
C SER A 107 3.20 -0.07 24.61
N VAL A 108 4.37 0.43 24.19
CA VAL A 108 4.53 1.80 23.70
C VAL A 108 4.22 1.80 22.20
N ASP A 109 3.30 2.67 21.77
CA ASP A 109 2.88 2.84 20.37
C ASP A 109 4.01 3.45 19.52
N ARG A 110 5.02 2.63 19.18
CA ARG A 110 6.20 2.97 18.40
C ARG A 110 6.47 1.90 17.34
N GLY A 111 7.24 2.28 16.32
CA GLY A 111 7.76 1.32 15.37
C GLY A 111 8.95 0.55 15.93
N ILE A 112 9.34 -0.49 15.21
CA ILE A 112 10.55 -1.28 15.50
C ILE A 112 11.77 -0.36 15.37
N ASP A 113 12.65 -0.36 16.37
CA ASP A 113 13.89 0.42 16.32
C ASP A 113 14.72 0.02 15.09
N THR A 114 14.99 0.98 14.22
CA THR A 114 15.78 0.77 13.01
C THR A 114 17.17 0.20 13.25
N LYS A 115 17.76 0.40 14.44
CA LYS A 115 19.04 -0.21 14.82
C LYS A 115 18.94 -1.72 15.01
N ARG A 116 17.73 -2.25 15.24
CA ARG A 116 17.42 -3.68 15.33
C ARG A 116 17.00 -4.27 13.99
N LEU A 117 16.90 -3.47 12.93
CA LEU A 117 16.59 -3.97 11.60
C LEU A 117 17.87 -4.11 10.78
N ASN A 118 18.12 -5.31 10.28
CA ASN A 118 19.19 -5.58 9.32
C ASN A 118 18.60 -5.69 7.92
N TRP A 119 19.24 -5.06 6.94
CA TRP A 119 18.70 -4.93 5.60
C TRP A 119 19.68 -5.53 4.60
N LYS A 120 19.20 -6.36 3.69
CA LYS A 120 19.96 -6.88 2.55
C LYS A 120 19.23 -6.56 1.26
N LEU A 121 19.97 -6.10 0.25
CA LEU A 121 19.45 -5.86 -1.09
C LEU A 121 19.98 -6.94 -2.04
N TYR A 122 19.07 -7.61 -2.73
CA TYR A 122 19.41 -8.58 -3.77
C TYR A 122 18.87 -8.10 -5.12
N ALA A 123 19.62 -8.38 -6.17
CA ALA A 123 19.22 -8.07 -7.54
C ALA A 123 19.39 -9.29 -8.44
N GLN A 124 18.48 -9.43 -9.40
CA GLN A 124 18.61 -10.43 -10.47
C GLN A 124 19.85 -10.19 -11.34
N HIS A 125 20.22 -8.92 -11.56
CA HIS A 125 21.40 -8.54 -12.29
C HIS A 125 22.19 -7.52 -11.47
N LYS A 126 23.30 -7.96 -10.88
CA LYS A 126 24.14 -7.08 -10.07
C LYS A 126 24.79 -6.02 -10.96
N THR A 127 24.58 -4.75 -10.62
CA THR A 127 25.44 -3.66 -11.10
C THR A 127 26.36 -3.23 -9.95
N ALA A 128 27.62 -2.90 -10.26
CA ALA A 128 28.63 -2.62 -9.24
C ALA A 128 28.31 -1.37 -8.40
N ASP A 129 27.48 -0.46 -8.93
CA ASP A 129 27.23 0.85 -8.33
C ASP A 129 25.84 0.96 -7.66
N THR A 130 24.98 -0.08 -7.75
CA THR A 130 23.67 -0.05 -7.08
C THR A 130 23.85 -0.15 -5.57
N VAL A 131 23.46 0.91 -4.86
CA VAL A 131 23.54 1.03 -3.40
C VAL A 131 22.18 1.36 -2.80
N MET A 132 21.91 0.78 -1.64
CA MET A 132 20.71 1.04 -0.84
C MET A 132 21.05 1.83 0.42
N GLU A 133 20.26 2.84 0.71
CA GLU A 133 20.39 3.67 1.91
C GLU A 133 19.08 3.68 2.69
N VAL A 134 19.18 3.43 4.00
CA VAL A 134 18.04 3.35 4.92
C VAL A 134 18.03 4.56 5.83
N VAL A 135 16.92 5.29 5.85
CA VAL A 135 16.79 6.55 6.58
C VAL A 135 15.54 6.53 7.49
N PRO A 136 15.71 6.55 8.82
CA PRO A 136 14.58 6.62 9.76
C PRO A 136 13.99 8.04 9.84
N ILE A 137 12.78 8.24 9.31
CA ILE A 137 12.11 9.55 9.29
C ILE A 137 11.46 9.85 10.64
N ILE A 138 10.54 8.99 11.09
CA ILE A 138 9.95 9.00 12.45
C ILE A 138 9.99 7.58 13.00
N ASP A 139 9.62 7.40 14.26
CA ASP A 139 9.75 6.11 14.98
C ASP A 139 9.18 4.91 14.22
N ASN A 140 8.09 5.09 13.50
CA ASN A 140 7.43 4.03 12.75
C ASN A 140 7.53 4.17 11.23
N LYS A 141 8.26 5.16 10.69
CA LYS A 141 8.41 5.36 9.24
C LYS A 141 9.87 5.41 8.82
N ILE A 142 10.18 4.59 7.82
CA ILE A 142 11.52 4.41 7.29
C ILE A 142 11.46 4.66 5.79
N SER A 143 12.32 5.54 5.28
CA SER A 143 12.50 5.73 3.85
C SER A 143 13.74 4.97 3.40
N VAL A 144 13.64 4.26 2.28
CA VAL A 144 14.76 3.56 1.67
C VAL A 144 14.97 4.10 0.26
N ILE A 145 16.21 4.44 -0.06
CA ILE A 145 16.63 4.90 -1.39
C ILE A 145 17.50 3.81 -2.00
N ILE A 146 17.24 3.45 -3.25
CA ILE A 146 18.15 2.63 -4.05
C ILE A 146 18.62 3.49 -5.21
N GLN A 147 19.92 3.71 -5.30
CA GLN A 147 20.55 4.54 -6.32
C GLN A 147 21.20 3.67 -7.40
N ASN A 148 21.46 4.25 -8.58
CA ASN A 148 22.07 3.58 -9.72
C ASN A 148 21.31 2.32 -10.16
N VAL A 149 19.99 2.43 -10.24
CA VAL A 149 19.08 1.38 -10.71
C VAL A 149 18.94 1.47 -12.24
N PRO A 150 19.23 0.41 -13.01
CA PRO A 150 19.06 0.41 -14.47
C PRO A 150 17.59 0.35 -14.89
N GLU A 151 17.29 0.77 -16.12
CA GLU A 151 15.91 0.78 -16.66
C GLU A 151 15.25 -0.61 -16.70
N ASP A 152 16.05 -1.64 -16.87
CA ASP A 152 15.68 -3.04 -17.05
C ASP A 152 16.07 -3.93 -15.86
N PHE A 153 16.11 -3.37 -14.64
CA PHE A 153 16.55 -4.06 -13.42
C PHE A 153 15.81 -5.36 -13.06
N GLY A 154 14.73 -5.71 -13.76
CA GLY A 154 13.97 -6.95 -13.55
C GLY A 154 13.21 -6.95 -12.23
N ALA A 155 13.90 -7.37 -11.17
CA ALA A 155 13.43 -7.34 -9.79
C ALA A 155 14.58 -7.13 -8.79
N TYR A 156 14.28 -6.41 -7.71
CA TYR A 156 15.06 -6.40 -6.49
C TYR A 156 14.29 -7.09 -5.38
N ALA A 157 14.99 -7.85 -4.54
CA ALA A 157 14.47 -8.37 -3.29
C ALA A 157 15.12 -7.63 -2.12
N ILE A 158 14.33 -7.24 -1.14
CA ILE A 158 14.82 -6.63 0.09
C ILE A 158 14.46 -7.54 1.25
N ASP A 159 15.48 -8.13 1.87
CA ASP A 159 15.31 -8.86 3.11
C ASP A 159 15.50 -7.92 4.28
N ILE A 160 14.58 -8.01 5.24
CA ILE A 160 14.60 -7.23 6.46
C ILE A 160 14.55 -8.22 7.62
N THR A 161 15.67 -8.38 8.31
CA THR A 161 15.78 -9.20 9.52
C THR A 161 15.47 -8.33 10.74
N ASN A 162 14.54 -8.75 11.59
CA ASN A 162 14.30 -8.09 12.87
C ASN A 162 15.13 -8.77 13.98
N LYS A 163 15.93 -7.99 14.72
CA LYS A 163 16.75 -8.47 15.86
C LYS A 163 16.13 -8.13 17.22
N THR A 164 14.85 -7.82 17.24
CA THR A 164 14.11 -7.62 18.48
C THR A 164 13.92 -8.97 19.16
N VAL A 165 14.21 -9.03 20.46
CA VAL A 165 14.08 -10.26 21.24
C VAL A 165 12.61 -10.48 21.54
N ALA A 166 12.08 -11.65 21.18
CA ALA A 166 10.72 -12.03 21.55
C ALA A 166 10.69 -12.40 23.04
N THR A 167 9.79 -11.80 23.82
CA THR A 167 9.66 -12.13 25.24
C THR A 167 9.16 -13.55 25.48
N SER A 168 8.40 -14.10 24.52
CA SER A 168 7.92 -15.48 24.52
C SER A 168 9.02 -16.53 24.32
N SER A 169 10.21 -16.14 23.84
CA SER A 169 11.34 -17.06 23.67
C SER A 169 12.34 -17.01 24.82
N ILE A 170 12.05 -16.26 25.89
CA ILE A 170 12.92 -16.18 27.07
C ILE A 170 12.47 -17.26 28.06
N ASP A 171 13.23 -18.35 28.14
CA ASP A 171 13.07 -19.34 29.20
C ASP A 171 13.71 -18.83 30.50
N VAL A 172 12.89 -18.70 31.53
CA VAL A 172 13.31 -18.31 32.89
C VAL A 172 13.07 -19.42 33.91
N ASP A 173 12.59 -20.58 33.46
CA ASP A 173 12.30 -21.71 34.32
C ASP A 173 13.59 -22.46 34.65
N ILE A 174 13.67 -22.95 35.90
CA ILE A 174 14.81 -23.75 36.36
C ILE A 174 14.47 -25.22 36.13
N ALA A 175 15.40 -25.97 35.53
CA ALA A 175 15.24 -27.40 35.31
C ALA A 175 14.88 -28.11 36.63
N SER A 176 13.75 -28.81 36.62
CA SER A 176 13.18 -29.47 37.80
C SER A 176 13.87 -30.78 38.18
N SER A 177 14.71 -31.34 37.30
CA SER A 177 15.47 -32.57 37.53
C SER A 177 16.74 -32.63 36.68
N SER A 178 17.74 -33.39 37.13
CA SER A 178 18.99 -33.63 36.38
C SER A 178 18.80 -34.45 35.10
N ASP A 179 17.65 -35.13 34.97
CA ASP A 179 17.25 -35.84 33.74
C ASP A 179 16.47 -34.93 32.79
N ASP A 180 16.08 -33.71 33.21
CA ASP A 180 15.35 -32.75 32.38
C ASP A 180 16.28 -31.97 31.43
N GLU A 181 17.61 -32.15 31.50
CA GLU A 181 18.55 -31.54 30.55
C GLU A 181 18.33 -32.04 29.10
N GLU A 182 17.68 -33.19 28.88
CA GLU A 182 17.43 -33.72 27.54
C GLU A 182 15.96 -33.72 27.09
N THR A 183 14.99 -33.35 27.93
CA THR A 183 13.54 -33.48 27.60
C THR A 183 12.71 -32.20 27.63
N SER A 184 13.31 -31.02 27.83
CA SER A 184 12.64 -29.73 27.55
C SER A 184 12.74 -29.30 26.08
N ALA A 185 13.30 -30.13 25.19
CA ALA A 185 13.35 -29.93 23.73
C ALA A 185 11.98 -30.14 23.03
N SER A 186 10.89 -29.67 23.64
CA SER A 186 9.54 -29.64 23.05
C SER A 186 8.84 -28.30 23.31
N GLN A 187 9.62 -27.23 23.37
CA GLN A 187 9.21 -25.95 22.80
C GLN A 187 10.25 -25.63 21.74
N THR A 188 9.77 -25.31 20.55
CA THR A 188 10.49 -24.94 19.34
C THR A 188 11.95 -24.60 19.64
N GLN A 189 12.86 -25.52 19.31
CA GLN A 189 14.23 -25.13 19.00
C GLN A 189 14.10 -24.04 17.93
N SER A 190 14.07 -22.78 18.36
CA SER A 190 14.65 -21.73 17.56
C SER A 190 16.12 -22.06 17.63
N SER A 191 16.56 -22.85 16.64
CA SER A 191 17.94 -22.73 16.22
C SER A 191 18.23 -21.24 16.12
N ASP A 192 19.46 -20.85 16.47
CA ASP A 192 20.05 -19.57 16.10
C ASP A 192 20.16 -19.43 14.56
N ASP A 193 19.15 -19.87 13.81
CA ASP A 193 18.99 -19.58 12.40
C ASP A 193 18.41 -18.17 12.34
N ASP A 194 19.31 -17.21 12.11
CA ASP A 194 19.02 -15.81 11.77
C ASP A 194 17.97 -15.65 10.63
N ASP A 195 17.60 -16.74 9.94
CA ASP A 195 16.66 -16.79 8.83
C ASP A 195 15.18 -16.79 9.25
N ASP A 196 14.82 -17.21 10.46
CA ASP A 196 13.41 -17.33 10.85
C ASP A 196 12.73 -15.96 11.03
N ASN A 197 13.48 -14.90 11.36
CA ASN A 197 12.94 -13.55 11.57
C ASN A 197 13.19 -12.59 10.40
N VAL A 198 13.19 -13.11 9.18
CA VAL A 198 13.39 -12.37 7.94
C VAL A 198 12.07 -12.23 7.20
N VAL A 199 11.79 -11.02 6.71
CA VAL A 199 10.72 -10.78 5.75
C VAL A 199 11.29 -10.23 4.46
N GLN A 200 10.71 -10.64 3.33
CA GLN A 200 11.17 -10.24 2.00
C GLN A 200 10.13 -9.36 1.30
N PHE A 201 10.62 -8.31 0.63
CA PHE A 201 9.83 -7.44 -0.24
C PHE A 201 10.40 -7.44 -1.66
N MET A 202 9.56 -7.78 -2.63
CA MET A 202 9.92 -7.76 -4.05
C MET A 202 9.53 -6.44 -4.72
N ILE A 203 10.50 -5.78 -5.33
CA ILE A 203 10.34 -4.55 -6.11
C ILE A 203 10.59 -4.89 -7.57
N THR A 204 9.60 -4.70 -8.44
CA THR A 204 9.71 -5.04 -9.86
C THR A 204 8.98 -4.04 -10.74
N THR A 205 9.50 -3.83 -11.96
CA THR A 205 8.85 -2.99 -12.99
C THR A 205 7.47 -3.52 -13.43
N GLN A 206 7.19 -4.80 -13.16
CA GLN A 206 5.92 -5.45 -13.43
C GLN A 206 4.86 -5.21 -12.34
N ASN A 207 5.25 -4.63 -11.20
CA ASN A 207 4.33 -4.35 -10.09
C ASN A 207 3.50 -3.08 -10.42
N SER A 208 2.18 -3.22 -10.43
CA SER A 208 1.25 -2.11 -10.66
C SER A 208 1.28 -1.04 -9.56
N GLN A 209 1.79 -1.39 -8.38
CA GLN A 209 1.95 -0.47 -7.25
C GLN A 209 3.22 0.39 -7.36
N LEU A 210 4.17 0.03 -8.25
CA LEU A 210 5.37 0.82 -8.51
C LEU A 210 5.04 2.05 -9.35
N LYS A 211 5.04 3.22 -8.72
CA LYS A 211 4.79 4.49 -9.40
C LYS A 211 5.99 4.91 -10.23
N LYS A 212 5.77 5.26 -11.50
CA LYS A 212 6.83 5.78 -12.39
C LYS A 212 6.77 7.31 -12.40
N GLU A 213 7.67 7.95 -11.67
CA GLU A 213 7.72 9.41 -11.53
C GLU A 213 9.15 9.93 -11.69
N THR A 214 9.29 11.23 -11.99
CA THR A 214 10.63 11.85 -12.01
C THR A 214 11.04 12.20 -10.59
N ILE A 215 12.05 11.51 -10.07
CA ILE A 215 12.68 11.82 -8.79
C ILE A 215 13.92 12.65 -9.11
N LYS A 216 14.09 13.79 -8.44
CA LYS A 216 15.31 14.58 -8.57
C LYS A 216 16.46 13.79 -7.97
N GLU A 217 17.57 13.70 -8.69
CA GLU A 217 18.83 13.25 -8.12
C GLU A 217 19.25 14.28 -7.07
N VAL A 218 19.36 13.82 -5.83
CA VAL A 218 19.64 14.63 -4.65
C VAL A 218 20.57 13.83 -3.76
N SER A 219 21.39 14.51 -2.95
CA SER A 219 22.22 13.80 -1.97
C SER A 219 21.35 13.07 -0.95
N ARG A 220 21.92 12.12 -0.21
CA ARG A 220 21.24 11.43 0.90
C ARG A 220 20.67 12.42 1.92
N GLU A 221 21.42 13.47 2.24
CA GLU A 221 21.02 14.53 3.16
C GLU A 221 19.83 15.32 2.59
N GLU A 222 19.91 15.74 1.33
CA GLU A 222 18.83 16.46 0.67
C GLU A 222 17.56 15.62 0.54
N PHE A 223 17.70 14.34 0.22
CA PHE A 223 16.59 13.37 0.21
C PHE A 223 15.94 13.31 1.59
N THR A 224 16.75 13.10 2.62
CA THR A 224 16.28 12.99 4.01
C THR A 224 15.54 14.25 4.45
N LEU A 225 16.08 15.42 4.14
CA LEU A 225 15.41 16.70 4.40
C LEU A 225 14.09 16.82 3.64
N SER A 226 14.01 16.29 2.42
CA SER A 226 12.79 16.28 1.63
C SER A 226 11.71 15.37 2.23
N GLU A 227 12.08 14.18 2.71
CA GLU A 227 11.16 13.23 3.35
C GLU A 227 10.69 13.75 4.71
N ILE A 228 11.60 14.31 5.51
CA ILE A 228 11.24 15.03 6.74
C ILE A 228 10.23 16.14 6.46
N LYS A 229 10.43 16.94 5.40
CA LYS A 229 9.50 18.02 5.04
C LYS A 229 8.14 17.50 4.58
N LYS A 230 8.10 16.38 3.84
CA LYS A 230 6.85 15.71 3.45
C LYS A 230 6.09 15.26 4.70
N GLU A 231 6.79 14.66 5.65
CA GLU A 231 6.20 14.22 6.91
C GLU A 231 5.73 15.42 7.77
N GLU A 232 6.52 16.49 7.91
CA GLU A 232 6.10 17.74 8.58
C GLU A 232 4.80 18.27 7.97
N THR A 233 4.69 18.28 6.64
CA THR A 233 3.51 18.75 5.91
C THR A 233 2.31 17.84 6.19
N PHE A 234 2.52 16.52 6.20
CA PHE A 234 1.48 15.55 6.52
C PHE A 234 0.93 15.77 7.94
N GLN A 235 1.80 15.87 8.95
CA GLN A 235 1.39 16.06 10.34
C GLN A 235 0.66 17.40 10.56
N ASN A 236 1.17 18.50 9.97
CA ASN A 236 0.49 19.80 10.01
C ASN A 236 -0.92 19.76 9.37
N ASN A 237 -1.09 19.02 8.27
CA ASN A 237 -2.39 18.84 7.65
C ASN A 237 -3.35 18.04 8.55
N GLN A 238 -2.87 17.07 9.33
CA GLN A 238 -3.67 16.36 10.33
C GLN A 238 -4.11 17.29 11.47
N ILE A 239 -3.19 18.11 12.01
CA ILE A 239 -3.52 19.13 13.02
C ILE A 239 -4.59 20.10 12.49
N LYS A 240 -4.44 20.59 11.25
CA LYS A 240 -5.43 21.47 10.62
C LYS A 240 -6.81 20.81 10.49
N LYS A 241 -6.84 19.51 10.14
CA LYS A 241 -8.09 18.74 10.05
C LYS A 241 -8.76 18.61 11.42
N LEU A 242 -8.00 18.26 12.46
CA LEU A 242 -8.51 18.13 13.83
C LEU A 242 -9.05 19.45 14.36
N ASN A 243 -8.32 20.55 14.17
CA ASN A 243 -8.78 21.90 14.57
C ASN A 243 -10.09 22.30 13.85
N LYS A 244 -10.24 21.96 12.57
CA LYS A 244 -11.50 22.19 11.85
C LYS A 244 -12.65 21.37 12.45
N SER A 245 -12.41 20.11 12.77
CA SER A 245 -13.40 19.25 13.42
C SER A 245 -13.79 19.78 14.81
N ILE A 246 -12.83 20.23 15.61
CA ILE A 246 -13.09 20.87 16.92
C ILE A 246 -13.97 22.10 16.75
N ALA A 247 -13.68 22.97 15.78
CA ALA A 247 -14.50 24.16 15.53
C ALA A 247 -15.95 23.80 15.16
N GLN A 248 -16.15 22.76 14.35
CA GLN A 248 -17.49 22.27 13.99
C GLN A 248 -18.23 21.68 15.19
N LEU A 249 -17.53 20.91 16.04
CA LEU A 249 -18.10 20.37 17.27
C LEU A 249 -18.51 21.48 18.24
N LYS A 250 -17.68 22.51 18.42
CA LYS A 250 -18.00 23.68 19.27
C LYS A 250 -19.22 24.44 18.76
N ALA A 251 -19.32 24.70 17.46
CA ALA A 251 -20.51 25.33 16.89
C ALA A 251 -21.76 24.46 17.08
N SER A 252 -21.63 23.14 16.94
CA SER A 252 -22.75 22.22 17.17
C SER A 252 -23.18 22.13 18.64
N ILE A 253 -22.26 22.33 19.60
CA ILE A 253 -22.57 22.44 21.02
C ILE A 253 -23.31 23.76 21.29
N GLU A 254 -22.88 24.87 20.68
CA GLU A 254 -23.56 26.17 20.82
C GLU A 254 -25.03 26.12 20.35
N ASP A 255 -25.28 25.46 19.20
CA ASP A 255 -26.64 25.23 18.72
C ASP A 255 -27.48 24.38 19.70
N ASP A 256 -26.89 23.35 20.29
CA ASP A 256 -27.56 22.46 21.23
C ASP A 256 -27.86 23.16 22.56
N GLU A 257 -26.93 23.97 23.07
CA GLU A 257 -27.15 24.83 24.24
C GLU A 257 -28.28 25.84 23.99
N SER A 258 -28.36 26.42 22.79
CA SER A 258 -29.47 27.30 22.42
C SER A 258 -30.82 26.57 22.36
N ARG A 259 -30.86 25.33 21.86
CA ARG A 259 -32.07 24.49 21.87
C ARG A 259 -32.48 24.13 23.30
N LYS A 260 -31.52 23.71 24.12
CA LYS A 260 -31.72 23.40 25.54
C LYS A 260 -32.30 24.59 26.30
N ALA A 261 -31.79 25.80 26.07
CA ALA A 261 -32.30 27.01 26.68
C ALA A 261 -33.76 27.31 26.29
N SER A 262 -34.11 27.09 25.01
CA SER A 262 -35.49 27.22 24.51
C SER A 262 -36.42 26.22 25.19
N LEU A 263 -36.06 24.92 25.21
CA LEU A 263 -36.84 23.86 25.86
C LEU A 263 -36.99 24.08 27.38
N SER A 264 -35.93 24.60 28.03
CA SER A 264 -35.96 24.94 29.45
C SER A 264 -36.93 26.09 29.76
N THR A 265 -37.05 27.04 28.82
CA THR A 265 -38.02 28.14 28.92
C THR A 265 -39.45 27.65 28.68
N GLU A 266 -39.66 26.81 27.66
CA GLU A 266 -40.96 26.23 27.34
C GLU A 266 -41.50 25.33 28.47
N SER A 267 -40.60 24.62 29.16
CA SER A 267 -40.92 23.76 30.31
C SER A 267 -41.74 24.45 31.40
N GLN A 268 -41.70 25.78 31.51
CA GLN A 268 -42.47 26.55 32.49
C GLN A 268 -43.98 26.55 32.21
N TYR A 269 -44.39 26.21 30.98
CA TYR A 269 -45.77 26.22 30.52
C TYR A 269 -46.33 24.81 30.27
N LEU A 270 -45.52 23.77 30.41
CA LEU A 270 -45.88 22.38 30.15
C LEU A 270 -46.27 21.64 31.44
N THR A 271 -47.14 20.63 31.33
CA THR A 271 -47.55 19.77 32.45
C THR A 271 -47.81 18.34 31.97
N GLY A 272 -47.76 17.37 32.88
CA GLY A 272 -48.06 15.96 32.56
C GLY A 272 -47.09 15.39 31.52
N ASP A 273 -47.62 14.62 30.57
CA ASP A 273 -46.85 13.91 29.55
C ASP A 273 -45.97 14.84 28.70
N ASP A 274 -46.44 16.06 28.39
CA ASP A 274 -45.67 17.04 27.59
C ASP A 274 -44.42 17.53 28.34
N LEU A 275 -44.53 17.71 29.66
CA LEU A 275 -43.40 18.10 30.50
C LEU A 275 -42.36 16.98 30.59
N GLU A 276 -42.82 15.73 30.70
CA GLU A 276 -41.94 14.55 30.73
C GLU A 276 -41.20 14.38 29.40
N ALA A 277 -41.89 14.54 28.27
CA ALA A 277 -41.29 14.50 26.94
C ALA A 277 -40.21 15.59 26.78
N ASN A 278 -40.52 16.83 27.18
CA ASN A 278 -39.56 17.94 27.11
C ASN A 278 -38.31 17.71 27.98
N GLN A 279 -38.48 17.15 29.19
CA GLN A 279 -37.34 16.79 30.05
C GLN A 279 -36.45 15.71 29.42
N LYS A 280 -37.06 14.73 28.73
CA LYS A 280 -36.32 13.69 28.01
C LYS A 280 -35.54 14.26 26.81
N ASP A 281 -36.10 15.23 26.11
CA ASP A 281 -35.41 15.92 25.02
C ASP A 281 -34.20 16.72 25.54
N ILE A 282 -34.36 17.43 26.66
CA ILE A 282 -33.24 18.12 27.33
C ILE A 282 -32.15 17.13 27.74
N ALA A 283 -32.50 16.00 28.36
CA ALA A 283 -31.53 14.97 28.75
C ALA A 283 -30.80 14.36 27.54
N THR A 284 -31.48 14.23 26.41
CA THR A 284 -30.89 13.77 25.15
C THR A 284 -29.89 14.79 24.61
N ILE A 285 -30.22 16.08 24.66
CA ILE A 285 -29.29 17.16 24.29
C ILE A 285 -28.05 17.16 25.20
N ASP A 286 -28.22 17.00 26.51
CA ASP A 286 -27.09 16.94 27.45
C ASP A 286 -26.14 15.78 27.14
N SER A 287 -26.67 14.60 26.84
CA SER A 287 -25.89 13.45 26.40
C SER A 287 -25.12 13.72 25.09
N ASN A 288 -25.75 14.40 24.13
CA ASN A 288 -25.11 14.78 22.88
C ASN A 288 -23.96 15.78 23.08
N ILE A 289 -24.15 16.78 23.96
CA ILE A 289 -23.10 17.75 24.31
C ILE A 289 -21.92 17.04 24.96
N GLU A 290 -22.17 16.14 25.92
CA GLU A 290 -21.12 15.36 26.59
C GLU A 290 -20.31 14.51 25.58
N SER A 291 -20.99 13.79 24.68
CA SER A 291 -20.31 13.01 23.64
C SER A 291 -19.44 13.87 22.70
N LYS A 292 -19.91 15.07 22.35
CA LYS A 292 -19.14 16.04 21.56
C LYS A 292 -17.93 16.57 22.33
N ASN A 293 -18.06 16.84 23.63
CA ASN A 293 -16.94 17.24 24.48
C ASN A 293 -15.85 16.17 24.57
N GLN A 294 -16.23 14.90 24.76
CA GLN A 294 -15.28 13.77 24.75
C GLN A 294 -14.56 13.63 23.40
N SER A 295 -15.27 13.90 22.30
CA SER A 295 -14.66 13.93 20.95
C SER A 295 -13.67 15.08 20.78
N ILE A 296 -13.95 16.25 21.37
CA ILE A 296 -13.02 17.40 21.39
C ILE A 296 -11.78 17.07 22.22
N GLU A 297 -11.94 16.45 23.39
CA GLU A 297 -10.82 16.04 24.24
C GLU A 297 -9.91 15.04 23.51
N THR A 298 -10.49 14.01 22.89
CA THR A 298 -9.74 13.04 22.07
C THR A 298 -8.99 13.74 20.93
N ALA A 299 -9.61 14.72 20.27
CA ALA A 299 -8.97 15.48 19.21
C ALA A 299 -7.79 16.33 19.72
N ASN A 300 -7.91 16.95 20.90
CA ASN A 300 -6.82 17.71 21.53
C ASN A 300 -5.65 16.80 21.91
N THR A 301 -5.91 15.66 22.56
CA THR A 301 -4.87 14.66 22.87
C THR A 301 -4.14 14.18 21.62
N ASN A 302 -4.85 14.01 20.50
CA ASN A 302 -4.23 13.66 19.22
C ASN A 302 -3.40 14.81 18.64
N ILE A 303 -3.82 16.07 18.80
CA ILE A 303 -3.01 17.24 18.40
C ILE A 303 -1.70 17.28 19.19
N GLU A 304 -1.74 17.10 20.51
CA GLU A 304 -0.55 17.08 21.37
C GLU A 304 0.47 16.03 20.90
N LYS A 305 0.01 14.79 20.63
CA LYS A 305 0.86 13.72 20.07
C LYS A 305 1.47 14.09 18.70
N LEU A 306 0.74 14.84 17.86
CA LEU A 306 1.25 15.28 16.56
C LEU A 306 2.28 16.40 16.70
N GLU A 307 2.12 17.29 17.69
CA GLU A 307 3.07 18.36 18.02
C GLU A 307 4.39 17.79 18.56
N GLU A 308 4.35 16.78 19.43
CA GLU A 308 5.55 16.06 19.89
C GLU A 308 6.32 15.40 18.72
N LYS A 309 5.59 14.81 17.75
CA LYS A 309 6.19 14.26 16.53
C LYS A 309 6.85 15.35 15.69
N LEU A 310 6.23 16.52 15.56
CA LEU A 310 6.81 17.68 14.86
C LEU A 310 8.08 18.20 15.56
N GLU A 311 8.12 18.23 16.89
CA GLU A 311 9.33 18.61 17.62
C GLU A 311 10.49 17.63 17.35
N THR A 312 10.18 16.33 17.33
CA THR A 312 11.16 15.28 17.01
C THR A 312 11.68 15.41 15.58
N LEU A 313 10.80 15.67 14.62
CA LEU A 313 11.18 15.94 13.22
C LEU A 313 12.06 17.19 13.11
N ALA A 314 11.75 18.25 13.86
CA ALA A 314 12.55 19.48 13.87
C ALA A 314 13.97 19.22 14.41
N LYS A 315 14.12 18.43 15.47
CA LYS A 315 15.42 18.00 16.01
C LYS A 315 16.21 17.19 14.97
N LYS A 316 15.58 16.19 14.34
CA LYS A 316 16.23 15.40 13.26
C LYS A 316 16.65 16.27 12.08
N LYS A 317 15.80 17.19 11.65
CA LYS A 317 16.09 18.14 10.57
C LYS A 317 17.30 19.02 10.88
N ALA A 318 17.43 19.48 12.13
CA ALA A 318 18.60 20.22 12.58
C ALA A 318 19.86 19.34 12.52
N ALA A 319 19.79 18.11 13.06
CA ALA A 319 20.90 17.16 13.04
C ALA A 319 21.37 16.80 11.62
N VAL A 320 20.45 16.70 10.65
CA VAL A 320 20.81 16.45 9.24
C VAL A 320 21.50 17.68 8.63
N LYS A 321 21.07 18.89 8.98
CA LYS A 321 21.65 20.13 8.44
C LYS A 321 23.02 20.47 9.02
N ASP A 322 23.24 20.17 10.30
CA ASP A 322 24.51 20.43 10.97
C ASP A 322 25.52 19.28 10.82
N GLY A 323 25.11 18.17 10.22
CA GLY A 323 25.95 17.00 9.94
C GLY A 323 26.14 16.06 11.13
N THR A 324 25.40 16.24 12.23
CA THR A 324 25.46 15.36 13.40
C THR A 324 24.57 14.12 13.29
N PHE A 325 23.70 14.06 12.27
CA PHE A 325 22.88 12.88 12.00
C PHE A 325 23.73 11.73 11.47
N GLU A 326 23.80 10.65 12.25
CA GLU A 326 24.47 9.41 11.86
C GLU A 326 23.60 8.61 10.88
N PHE A 327 23.99 8.62 9.62
CA PHE A 327 23.38 7.75 8.62
C PHE A 327 24.00 6.35 8.66
N SER A 328 23.18 5.34 8.40
CA SER A 328 23.66 3.98 8.16
C SER A 328 24.59 3.95 6.94
N ASN A 329 25.56 3.03 6.97
CA ASN A 329 26.41 2.78 5.81
C ASN A 329 25.56 2.33 4.62
N PRO A 330 25.92 2.73 3.39
CA PRO A 330 25.28 2.21 2.18
C PRO A 330 25.39 0.68 2.12
N ILE A 331 24.31 0.04 1.71
CA ILE A 331 24.20 -1.41 1.58
C ILE A 331 24.39 -1.75 0.10
N GLU A 332 25.40 -2.57 -0.18
CA GLU A 332 25.71 -3.03 -1.53
C GLU A 332 24.76 -4.15 -1.97
N THR A 333 24.56 -4.23 -3.28
CA THR A 333 23.72 -5.24 -3.91
C THR A 333 24.40 -6.62 -3.92
N ILE A 334 23.64 -7.63 -3.53
CA ILE A 334 23.99 -9.06 -3.61
C ILE A 334 23.32 -9.64 -4.87
N GLU A 335 24.03 -10.49 -5.62
CA GLU A 335 23.45 -11.16 -6.79
C GLU A 335 22.54 -12.30 -6.32
N MET A 336 21.35 -12.44 -6.93
CA MET A 336 20.46 -13.56 -6.67
C MET A 336 20.99 -14.80 -7.42
N ASP A 337 21.22 -15.89 -6.69
CA ASP A 337 21.67 -17.18 -7.24
C ASP A 337 20.61 -17.88 -8.12
#